data_AF-A0A4U8T4B6-F1
#
_entry.id   AF-A0A4U8T4B6-F1
#
_cell.length_a   1.000
_cell.length_b   1.000
_cell.length_c   1.000
_cell.angle_alpha   90.00
_cell.angle_beta   90.00
_cell.angle_gamma   90.00
#
_symmetry.space_group_name_H-M   'P 1'
#
loop_
_entity.id
_entity.type
_entity.pdbx_description
1 polymer ?
#
loop_
_entity_poly.entity_id
_entity_poly.type
_entity_poly.pdbx_seq_one_letter_code
_entity_poly.pdbx_strand_id
1 'polypeptide(L)'
;MDKTKETKRISYSKYLWKRVNHLDFTIENFYCEEEVCPFCIKALAQYKHYNVVLNEDYLLGPDVSIWNFTINDKPYVWIWDVITGENTIRAKFIENPDNTENKTLEKIMQDLCDMLNMLIENGELASV
;
A
#
# COMPACT_ATOMS: atom_id res chain seq x y z
N MET A 1 4.94 -28.03 -21.38
CA MET A 1 3.87 -27.02 -21.60
C MET A 1 3.64 -26.37 -20.27
N ASP A 2 4.44 -25.35 -19.95
CA ASP A 2 4.20 -24.52 -18.78
C ASP A 2 2.92 -23.75 -19.02
N LYS A 3 1.90 -24.02 -18.20
CA LYS A 3 0.82 -23.07 -18.02
C LYS A 3 1.45 -21.90 -17.28
N THR A 4 1.83 -20.86 -17.99
CA THR A 4 2.08 -19.55 -17.40
C THR A 4 0.90 -19.30 -16.46
N LYS A 5 1.16 -19.33 -15.14
CA LYS A 5 0.21 -18.81 -14.16
C LYS A 5 -0.01 -17.37 -14.61
N GLU A 6 -1.20 -17.05 -15.10
CA GLU A 6 -1.59 -15.66 -15.27
C GLU A 6 -1.57 -15.06 -13.86
N THR A 7 -0.49 -14.37 -13.53
CA THR A 7 -0.40 -13.59 -12.31
C THR A 7 -1.48 -12.53 -12.39
N LYS A 8 -2.46 -12.60 -11.48
CA LYS A 8 -3.53 -11.61 -11.45
C LYS A 8 -2.91 -10.24 -11.20
N ARG A 9 -3.33 -9.25 -11.97
CA ARG A 9 -2.87 -7.86 -11.81
C ARG A 9 -3.15 -7.37 -10.40
N ILE A 10 -2.20 -6.64 -9.81
CA ILE A 10 -2.36 -6.02 -8.50
C ILE A 10 -3.44 -4.94 -8.59
N SER A 11 -4.38 -4.98 -7.66
CA SER A 11 -5.51 -4.06 -7.51
C SER A 11 -5.69 -3.69 -6.04
N TYR A 12 -6.75 -2.94 -5.70
CA TYR A 12 -7.11 -2.66 -4.32
C TYR A 12 -8.61 -2.68 -4.10
N SER A 13 -9.01 -3.06 -2.88
CA SER A 13 -10.36 -2.89 -2.35
C SER A 13 -10.38 -1.79 -1.28
N LYS A 14 -11.41 -0.94 -1.31
CA LYS A 14 -11.57 0.23 -0.44
C LYS A 14 -12.62 -0.02 0.64
N TYR A 15 -12.27 0.17 1.91
CA TYR A 15 -13.15 -0.01 3.07
C TYR A 15 -13.17 1.24 3.96
N LEU A 16 -14.35 1.86 4.08
CA LEU A 16 -14.57 3.00 4.97
C LEU A 16 -15.10 2.54 6.32
N TRP A 17 -14.36 2.82 7.40
CA TRP A 17 -14.84 2.54 8.75
C TRP A 17 -15.12 3.81 9.54
N LYS A 18 -16.40 4.21 9.49
CA LYS A 18 -16.91 5.45 10.10
C LYS A 18 -16.78 5.50 11.62
N ARG A 19 -16.71 4.36 12.31
CA ARG A 19 -16.66 4.32 13.79
C ARG A 19 -15.29 4.73 14.36
N VAL A 20 -14.24 4.52 13.58
CA VAL A 20 -12.84 4.72 13.99
C VAL A 20 -12.11 5.70 13.06
N ASN A 21 -12.87 6.36 12.18
CA ASN A 21 -12.40 7.40 11.27
C ASN A 21 -11.15 7.01 10.47
N HIS A 22 -11.20 5.83 9.84
CA HIS A 22 -10.17 5.43 8.89
C HIS A 22 -10.75 4.94 7.56
N LEU A 23 -9.89 5.00 6.55
CA LEU A 23 -10.12 4.45 5.23
C LEU A 23 -8.99 3.46 4.97
N ASP A 24 -9.38 2.21 4.76
CA ASP A 24 -8.47 1.11 4.50
C ASP A 24 -8.51 0.77 3.01
N PHE A 25 -7.33 0.53 2.46
CA PHE A 25 -7.13 0.06 1.10
C PHE A 25 -6.33 -1.24 1.17
N THR A 26 -7.02 -2.36 0.99
CA THR A 26 -6.39 -3.68 0.95
C THR A 26 -5.84 -3.89 -0.46
N ILE A 27 -4.53 -4.12 -0.57
CA ILE A 27 -3.85 -4.39 -1.84
C ILE A 27 -4.08 -5.87 -2.18
N GLU A 28 -4.73 -6.10 -3.30
CA GLU A 28 -5.12 -7.43 -3.76
C GLU A 28 -4.07 -8.00 -4.71
N ASN A 29 -3.91 -9.33 -4.67
CA ASN A 29 -2.91 -10.05 -5.47
C ASN A 29 -1.47 -9.56 -5.20
N PHE A 30 -1.22 -9.03 -4.00
CA PHE A 30 0.08 -8.55 -3.57
C PHE A 30 0.43 -9.08 -2.17
N TYR A 31 1.33 -10.05 -2.12
CA TYR A 31 1.76 -10.73 -0.91
C TYR A 31 3.25 -10.56 -0.73
N CYS A 32 3.69 -9.48 -0.09
CA CYS A 32 5.10 -9.24 0.15
C CYS A 32 5.49 -9.48 1.59
N GLU A 33 6.73 -9.94 1.80
CA GLU A 33 7.34 -10.02 3.12
C GLU A 33 7.64 -8.63 3.67
N GLU A 34 7.89 -8.56 4.97
CA GLU A 34 8.18 -7.34 5.73
C GLU A 34 9.18 -6.40 5.03
N GLU A 35 10.26 -6.97 4.51
CA GLU A 35 11.41 -6.24 3.94
C GLU A 35 11.06 -5.46 2.67
N VAL A 36 9.98 -5.85 1.98
CA VAL A 36 9.55 -5.29 0.70
C VAL A 36 8.75 -4.01 0.88
N CYS A 37 8.03 -3.86 2.00
CA CYS A 37 7.15 -2.70 2.24
C CYS A 37 7.91 -1.36 2.15
N PRO A 38 9.07 -1.17 2.81
CA PRO A 38 9.87 0.05 2.66
C PRO A 38 10.30 0.36 1.22
N PHE A 39 10.61 -0.67 0.44
CA PHE A 39 11.00 -0.51 -0.96
C PHE A 39 9.83 0.01 -1.80
N CYS A 40 8.64 -0.58 -1.66
CA CYS A 40 7.43 -0.12 -2.36
C CYS A 40 7.08 1.34 -2.03
N ILE A 41 7.21 1.74 -0.77
CA ILE A 41 6.97 3.12 -0.33
C ILE A 41 7.98 4.09 -0.98
N LYS A 42 9.26 3.72 -1.04
CA LYS A 42 10.29 4.54 -1.70
C LYS A 42 10.09 4.63 -3.21
N ALA A 43 9.64 3.55 -3.85
CA ALA A 43 9.34 3.54 -5.27
C ALA A 43 8.23 4.53 -5.65
N LEU A 44 7.22 4.73 -4.79
CA LEU A 44 6.20 5.78 -5.00
C LEU A 44 6.82 7.17 -5.19
N ALA A 45 7.83 7.53 -4.39
CA ALA A 45 8.50 8.82 -4.49
C ALA A 45 9.26 8.96 -5.82
N GLN A 46 9.89 7.87 -6.27
CA GLN A 46 10.74 7.86 -7.46
C GLN A 46 9.92 7.91 -8.76
N TYR A 47 8.91 7.05 -8.90
CA TYR A 47 8.19 6.88 -10.16
C TYR A 47 6.99 7.81 -10.34
N LYS A 48 6.40 8.28 -9.24
CA LYS A 48 5.18 9.11 -9.28
C LYS A 48 5.42 10.52 -8.74
N HIS A 49 6.65 10.83 -8.31
CA HIS A 49 7.05 12.14 -7.78
C HIS A 49 6.22 12.61 -6.59
N TYR A 50 5.72 11.67 -5.78
CA TYR A 50 5.11 12.00 -4.50
C TYR A 50 6.19 12.43 -3.49
N ASN A 51 5.88 13.41 -2.64
CA ASN A 51 6.74 13.71 -1.50
C ASN A 51 6.49 12.65 -0.41
N VAL A 52 7.31 11.62 -0.38
CA VAL A 52 7.17 10.50 0.57
C VAL A 52 8.22 10.60 1.67
N VAL A 53 7.79 10.53 2.93
CA VAL A 53 8.69 10.39 4.08
C VAL A 53 8.34 9.11 4.81
N LEU A 54 9.23 8.12 4.77
CA LEU A 54 9.09 6.89 5.53
C LEU A 54 9.64 7.12 6.95
N ASN A 55 8.87 6.76 7.97
CA ASN A 55 9.40 6.67 9.32
C ASN A 55 10.24 5.39 9.44
N GLU A 56 11.52 5.54 9.79
CA GLU A 56 12.45 4.42 9.92
C GLU A 56 12.10 3.52 11.11
N ASP A 57 11.45 4.06 12.13
CA ASP A 57 10.89 3.29 13.24
C ASP A 57 9.59 2.62 12.80
N TYR A 58 9.65 1.31 12.55
CA TYR A 58 8.49 0.47 12.26
C TYR A 58 8.21 -0.48 13.43
N LEU A 59 6.94 -0.85 13.62
CA LEU A 59 6.54 -1.77 14.69
C LEU A 59 6.49 -3.19 14.13
N LEU A 60 7.43 -4.01 14.57
CA LEU A 60 7.43 -5.45 14.30
C LEU A 60 6.64 -6.17 15.40
N GLY A 61 5.55 -6.80 15.02
CA GLY A 61 4.71 -7.61 15.89
C GLY A 61 4.64 -9.07 15.42
N PRO A 62 4.25 -10.00 16.31
CA PRO A 62 4.10 -11.42 15.96
C PRO A 62 2.97 -11.67 14.94
N ASP A 63 1.96 -10.79 14.93
CA ASP A 63 0.77 -10.93 14.06
C ASP A 63 0.74 -9.91 12.93
N VAL A 64 1.37 -8.74 13.12
CA VAL A 64 1.37 -7.63 12.16
C VAL A 64 2.69 -6.88 12.17
N SER A 65 3.11 -6.40 11.02
CA SER A 65 4.17 -5.38 10.90
C SER A 65 3.59 -4.07 10.38
N ILE A 66 4.05 -2.95 10.93
CA ILE A 66 3.44 -1.64 10.70
C ILE A 66 4.51 -0.59 10.36
N TRP A 67 4.39 0.01 9.18
CA TRP A 67 5.21 1.16 8.76
C TRP A 67 4.39 2.42 8.72
N ASN A 68 4.87 3.46 9.40
CA ASN A 68 4.31 4.79 9.29
C ASN A 68 5.04 5.56 8.19
N PHE A 69 4.29 6.26 7.35
CA PHE A 69 4.87 7.12 6.33
C PHE A 69 3.97 8.30 6.04
N THR A 70 4.48 9.29 5.33
CA THR A 70 3.66 10.39 4.79
C THR A 70 3.73 10.42 3.28
N ILE A 71 2.65 10.89 2.64
CA ILE A 71 2.62 11.29 1.24
C ILE A 71 2.08 12.71 1.19
N ASN A 72 2.84 13.65 0.63
CA ASN A 72 2.51 15.07 0.58
C ASN A 72 2.09 15.60 1.97
N ASP A 73 2.90 15.27 2.97
CA ASP A 73 2.73 15.64 4.40
C ASP A 73 1.49 15.06 5.09
N LYS A 74 0.73 14.18 4.41
CA LYS A 74 -0.39 13.45 5.02
C LYS A 74 0.06 12.10 5.56
N PRO A 75 -0.34 11.72 6.79
CA PRO A 75 0.10 10.47 7.40
C PRO A 75 -0.69 9.26 6.91
N TYR A 76 0.03 8.16 6.72
CA TYR A 76 -0.47 6.85 6.32
C TYR A 76 0.22 5.76 7.12
N VAL A 77 -0.42 4.59 7.15
CA VAL A 77 0.10 3.40 7.78
C VAL A 77 0.02 2.25 6.79
N TRP A 78 1.14 1.58 6.54
CA TRP A 78 1.16 0.28 5.87
C TRP A 78 1.11 -0.80 6.94
N ILE A 79 0.14 -1.70 6.82
CA ILE A 79 -0.05 -2.84 7.72
C ILE A 79 0.14 -4.09 6.88
N TRP A 80 1.11 -4.91 7.25
CA TRP A 80 1.26 -6.25 6.74
C TRP A 80 0.76 -7.24 7.80
N ASP A 81 -0.24 -8.03 7.46
CA ASP A 81 -0.75 -9.12 8.30
C ASP A 81 0.13 -10.35 8.09
N VAL A 82 0.81 -10.81 9.15
CA VAL A 82 1.75 -11.92 9.09
C VAL A 82 1.03 -13.26 8.87
N ILE A 83 -0.21 -13.37 9.34
CA ILE A 83 -0.99 -14.60 9.28
C ILE A 83 -1.59 -14.81 7.89
N THR A 84 -2.15 -13.75 7.30
CA THR A 84 -2.81 -13.82 5.99
C THR A 84 -1.90 -13.41 4.83
N GLY A 85 -0.81 -12.70 5.11
CA GLY A 85 0.05 -12.07 4.10
C GLY A 85 -0.56 -10.83 3.47
N GLU A 86 -1.73 -10.37 3.95
CA GLU A 86 -2.44 -9.25 3.36
C GLU A 86 -1.73 -7.91 3.65
N ASN A 87 -1.74 -7.05 2.63
CA ASN A 87 -1.17 -5.71 2.72
C ASN A 87 -2.29 -4.67 2.70
N THR A 88 -2.34 -3.82 3.73
CA THR A 88 -3.36 -2.76 3.86
C THR A 88 -2.72 -1.41 4.07
N ILE A 89 -3.09 -0.42 3.24
CA ILE A 89 -2.79 0.98 3.50
C ILE A 89 -3.97 1.61 4.23
N ARG A 90 -3.68 2.25 5.36
CA ARG A 90 -4.66 2.93 6.19
C ARG A 90 -4.40 4.42 6.22
N ALA A 91 -5.43 5.19 5.89
CA ALA A 91 -5.49 6.64 6.10
C ALA A 91 -6.39 6.95 7.30
N LYS A 92 -5.87 7.67 8.30
CA LYS A 92 -6.66 8.16 9.44
C LYS A 92 -7.10 9.60 9.17
N PHE A 93 -8.32 9.93 9.55
CA PHE A 93 -8.86 11.28 9.41
C PHE A 93 -9.53 11.74 10.71
N ILE A 94 -9.56 13.06 10.94
CA ILE A 94 -10.22 13.65 12.11
C ILE A 94 -11.73 13.68 11.89
N GLU A 95 -12.14 13.98 10.65
CA GLU A 95 -13.54 14.02 10.19
C GLU A 95 -13.68 13.21 8.90
N ASN A 96 -14.90 12.79 8.55
CA ASN A 96 -15.11 12.04 7.31
C ASN A 96 -14.49 12.78 6.11
N PRO A 97 -13.62 12.13 5.32
CA PRO A 97 -12.95 12.78 4.21
C PRO A 97 -13.99 13.27 3.21
N ASP A 98 -13.81 14.50 2.73
CA ASP A 98 -14.68 15.03 1.69
C ASP A 98 -14.46 14.28 0.35
N ASN A 99 -15.25 14.62 -0.67
CA ASN A 99 -15.16 13.94 -1.96
C ASN A 99 -13.80 14.18 -2.66
N THR A 100 -13.16 15.31 -2.40
CA THR A 100 -11.86 15.66 -3.01
C THR A 100 -10.76 14.83 -2.38
N GLU A 101 -10.72 14.76 -1.05
CA GLU A 101 -9.74 13.95 -0.32
C GLU A 101 -9.89 12.47 -0.64
N ASN A 102 -11.12 11.96 -0.72
CA ASN A 102 -11.36 10.59 -1.16
C ASN A 102 -10.78 10.28 -2.54
N LYS A 103 -10.98 11.18 -3.52
CA LYS A 103 -10.44 11.02 -4.87
C LYS A 103 -8.92 11.09 -4.91
N THR A 104 -8.32 11.97 -4.10
CA THR A 104 -6.86 12.03 -3.97
C THR A 104 -6.31 10.73 -3.43
N LEU A 105 -6.94 10.16 -2.39
CA LEU A 105 -6.52 8.87 -1.82
C LEU A 105 -6.65 7.72 -2.83
N GLU A 106 -7.78 7.62 -3.53
CA GLU A 106 -7.99 6.62 -4.58
C GLU A 106 -6.96 6.73 -5.71
N LYS A 107 -6.58 7.97 -6.10
CA LYS A 107 -5.54 8.20 -7.09
C LYS A 107 -4.18 7.70 -6.60
N ILE A 108 -3.80 8.00 -5.35
CA ILE A 108 -2.53 7.53 -4.76
C ILE A 108 -2.49 6.00 -4.71
N MET A 109 -3.60 5.35 -4.33
CA MET A 109 -3.69 3.88 -4.27
C MET A 109 -3.65 3.25 -5.66
N GLN A 110 -4.31 3.86 -6.65
CA GLN A 110 -4.19 3.43 -8.04
C GLN A 110 -2.74 3.56 -8.55
N ASP A 111 -2.09 4.69 -8.27
CA ASP A 111 -0.69 4.91 -8.64
C ASP A 111 0.26 3.90 -7.97
N LEU A 112 -0.01 3.51 -6.72
CA LEU A 112 0.69 2.44 -6.00
C LEU A 112 0.53 1.10 -6.72
N CYS A 113 -0.70 0.66 -7.00
CA CYS A 113 -0.94 -0.60 -7.70
C CYS A 113 -0.31 -0.61 -9.10
N ASP A 114 -0.42 0.47 -9.87
CA ASP A 114 0.20 0.56 -11.20
C ASP A 114 1.72 0.49 -11.12
N MET A 115 2.33 1.14 -10.13
CA MET A 115 3.77 1.07 -9.88
C MET A 115 4.19 -0.35 -9.49
N LEU A 116 3.46 -1.04 -8.59
CA LEU A 116 3.76 -2.42 -8.20
C LEU A 116 3.69 -3.39 -9.39
N ASN A 117 2.66 -3.26 -10.23
CA ASN A 117 2.56 -4.07 -11.45
C ASN A 117 3.76 -3.83 -12.39
N MET A 118 4.13 -2.56 -12.60
CA MET A 118 5.28 -2.21 -13.44
C MET A 118 6.60 -2.76 -12.88
N LEU A 119 6.82 -2.72 -11.56
CA LEU A 119 8.02 -3.30 -10.94
C LEU A 119 8.09 -4.82 -11.14
N ILE A 120 6.96 -5.53 -11.08
CA ILE A 120 6.90 -6.96 -11.38
C ILE A 120 7.17 -7.23 -12.85
N GLU A 121 6.59 -6.45 -13.76
CA GLU A 121 6.81 -6.55 -15.20
C GLU A 121 8.28 -6.34 -15.58
N ASN A 122 8.97 -5.43 -14.88
CA ASN A 122 10.39 -5.16 -15.07
C ASN A 122 11.32 -6.17 -14.36
N GLY A 123 10.78 -7.08 -13.54
CA GLY A 123 11.56 -8.01 -12.72
C GLY A 123 12.31 -7.35 -11.55
N GLU A 124 11.96 -6.10 -11.21
CA GLU A 124 12.49 -5.35 -10.06
C GLU A 124 11.83 -5.79 -8.75
N LEU A 125 10.68 -6.45 -8.85
CA LEU A 125 9.98 -7.09 -7.76
C LEU A 125 9.65 -8.54 -8.17
N ALA A 126 9.92 -9.50 -7.29
CA ALA A 126 9.53 -10.88 -7.56
C ALA A 126 8.00 -10.95 -7.75
N SER A 127 7.55 -11.75 -8.73
CA SER A 127 6.12 -12.01 -8.85
C SER A 127 5.66 -12.74 -7.60
N VAL A 128 4.83 -12.07 -6.81
CA VAL A 128 4.18 -12.60 -5.60
C VAL A 128 2.98 -13.48 -5.93
#